data_AF-A0A0D3BBW5-F1
#
_entry.id   AF-A0A0D3BBW5-F1
#
_cell.length_a   1.000
_cell.length_b   1.000
_cell.length_c   1.000
_cell.angle_alpha   90.00
_cell.angle_beta   90.00
_cell.angle_gamma   90.00
#
_symmetry.space_group_name_H-M   'P 1'
#
loop_
_entity.id
_entity.type
_entity.pdbx_description
1 polymer ?
#
loop_
_entity_poly.entity_id
_entity_poly.type
_entity_poly.pdbx_seq_one_letter_code
_entity_poly.pdbx_strand_id
1 'polypeptide(L)'
;MLKEFKQLKQEYPDRILIASIMEEYSKTGWEELLTALSKLDALEINFSCPHGMPERRMDAAVGQDCALLEEVCGWVNAKATVPVWAKMTPNITDITEPARVSLKSGCEGISAINTIMRGYSYKAVRPIALAKVMNIAQMMKDEFNENDCSLSGIGGVETEYDAAVFILLGSNTVQVCTGVMVHGYGHVKILCAELQDFMKQHNFSTIEDFRGHSLQYFTTHTDLVKRQKEAIEQRKAERRGLKSDKDWTGDGFVKETESMVSN
;
A
#
# COMPACT_ATOMS: atom_id res chain seq x y z
N MET A 1 -1.00 -21.04 -21.38
CA MET A 1 -1.16 -19.63 -20.95
C MET A 1 -2.39 -18.92 -21.55
N LEU A 2 -2.40 -18.51 -22.83
CA LEU A 2 -3.53 -17.68 -23.35
C LEU A 2 -4.90 -18.36 -23.34
N LYS A 3 -4.94 -19.68 -23.56
CA LYS A 3 -6.18 -20.47 -23.47
C LYS A 3 -6.72 -20.53 -22.04
N GLU A 4 -5.83 -20.60 -21.04
CA GLU A 4 -6.21 -20.67 -19.63
C GLU A 4 -6.84 -19.35 -19.17
N PHE A 5 -6.31 -18.19 -19.55
CA PHE A 5 -6.91 -16.89 -19.18
C PHE A 5 -8.32 -16.75 -19.73
N LYS A 6 -8.52 -17.11 -21.00
CA LYS A 6 -9.85 -17.10 -21.61
C LYS A 6 -10.80 -18.06 -20.89
N GLN A 7 -10.35 -19.27 -20.57
CA GLN A 7 -11.15 -20.25 -19.83
C GLN A 7 -11.52 -19.72 -18.44
N LEU A 8 -10.58 -19.16 -17.68
CA LEU A 8 -10.81 -18.60 -16.35
C LEU A 8 -11.84 -17.47 -16.37
N LYS A 9 -11.75 -16.53 -17.32
CA LYS A 9 -12.75 -15.46 -17.46
C LYS A 9 -14.12 -15.97 -17.92
N GLN A 10 -14.19 -17.12 -18.59
CA GLN A 10 -15.45 -17.76 -18.97
C GLN A 10 -16.10 -18.48 -17.79
N GLU A 11 -15.30 -19.20 -16.99
CA GLU A 11 -15.78 -19.94 -15.82
C GLU A 11 -16.07 -19.02 -14.62
N TYR A 12 -15.32 -17.92 -14.48
CA TYR A 12 -15.39 -16.99 -13.35
C TYR A 12 -15.46 -15.53 -13.83
N PRO A 13 -16.53 -15.12 -14.53
CA PRO A 13 -16.64 -13.78 -15.12
C PRO A 13 -16.67 -12.65 -14.07
N ASP A 14 -17.12 -12.96 -12.86
CA ASP A 14 -17.23 -12.07 -11.70
C ASP A 14 -15.91 -11.84 -10.97
N ARG A 15 -14.85 -12.59 -11.30
CA ARG A 15 -13.55 -12.50 -10.64
C ARG A 15 -12.56 -11.69 -11.48
N ILE A 16 -11.78 -10.88 -10.80
CA ILE A 16 -10.66 -10.13 -11.38
C ILE A 16 -9.52 -11.11 -11.69
N LEU A 17 -9.01 -11.07 -12.92
CA LEU A 17 -7.85 -11.81 -13.39
C LEU A 17 -6.74 -10.84 -13.77
N ILE A 18 -5.67 -10.86 -12.98
CA ILE A 18 -4.45 -10.07 -13.20
C ILE A 18 -3.35 -10.99 -13.70
N ALA A 19 -2.78 -10.71 -14.88
CA ALA A 19 -1.64 -11.48 -15.37
C ALA A 19 -0.33 -10.88 -14.83
N SER A 20 0.41 -11.66 -14.04
CA SER A 20 1.78 -11.31 -13.66
C SER A 20 2.74 -11.65 -14.80
N ILE A 21 3.47 -10.65 -15.31
CA ILE A 21 4.31 -10.77 -16.50
C ILE A 21 5.73 -10.25 -16.24
N MET A 22 6.69 -10.82 -16.95
CA MET A 22 8.10 -10.47 -16.90
C MET A 22 8.74 -10.80 -18.23
N GLU A 23 9.63 -9.94 -18.72
CA GLU A 23 10.35 -10.10 -19.98
C GLU A 23 11.76 -9.49 -19.88
N GLU A 24 12.66 -9.88 -20.78
CA GLU A 24 13.98 -9.28 -20.97
C GLU A 24 13.88 -7.77 -21.27
N TYR A 25 14.99 -7.05 -21.08
CA TYR A 25 15.08 -5.63 -21.46
C TYR A 25 15.07 -5.46 -22.98
N SER A 26 13.90 -5.64 -23.57
CA SER A 26 13.65 -5.61 -25.01
C SER A 26 12.26 -5.05 -25.25
N LYS A 27 12.20 -3.85 -25.84
CA LYS A 27 10.93 -3.22 -26.20
C LYS A 27 10.07 -4.14 -27.07
N THR A 28 10.68 -4.77 -28.07
CA THR A 28 9.98 -5.72 -28.96
C THR A 28 9.45 -6.92 -28.18
N GLY A 29 10.24 -7.47 -27.25
CA GLY A 29 9.80 -8.60 -26.41
C GLY A 29 8.57 -8.24 -25.57
N TRP A 30 8.61 -7.08 -24.91
CA TRP A 30 7.46 -6.57 -24.15
C TRP A 30 6.22 -6.37 -25.05
N GLU A 31 6.39 -5.76 -26.22
CA GLU A 31 5.29 -5.53 -27.15
C GLU A 31 4.68 -6.84 -27.70
N GLU A 32 5.52 -7.83 -28.01
CA GLU A 32 5.09 -9.16 -28.45
C GLU A 32 4.33 -9.89 -27.34
N LEU A 33 4.86 -9.87 -26.11
CA LEU A 33 4.22 -10.46 -24.94
C LEU A 33 2.83 -9.82 -24.70
N LEU A 34 2.75 -8.49 -24.72
CA LEU A 34 1.49 -7.77 -24.52
C LEU A 34 0.47 -8.04 -25.63
N THR A 35 0.93 -8.17 -26.88
CA THR A 35 0.06 -8.49 -28.02
C THR A 35 -0.52 -9.90 -27.92
N ALA A 36 0.23 -10.83 -27.32
CA ALA A 36 -0.23 -12.19 -27.09
C ALA A 36 -1.35 -12.23 -26.03
N LEU A 37 -1.30 -11.37 -25.01
CA LEU A 37 -2.23 -11.35 -23.89
C LEU A 37 -3.61 -10.80 -24.30
N SER A 38 -4.67 -11.49 -23.91
CA SER A 38 -6.04 -11.04 -24.12
C SER A 38 -6.96 -11.57 -23.02
N LYS A 39 -8.11 -10.91 -22.83
CA LYS A 39 -9.15 -11.32 -21.85
C LYS A 39 -8.63 -11.35 -20.41
N LEU A 40 -8.09 -10.22 -19.96
CA LEU A 40 -7.60 -9.97 -18.60
C LEU A 40 -8.24 -8.67 -18.09
N ASP A 41 -8.25 -8.46 -16.78
CA ASP A 41 -8.77 -7.23 -16.18
C ASP A 41 -7.65 -6.24 -15.84
N ALA A 42 -6.43 -6.73 -15.57
CA ALA A 42 -5.24 -5.91 -15.34
C ALA A 42 -3.94 -6.71 -15.62
N LEU A 43 -2.81 -6.00 -15.66
CA LEU A 43 -1.47 -6.56 -15.74
C LEU A 43 -0.70 -6.25 -14.45
N GLU A 44 0.18 -7.16 -14.03
CA GLU A 44 1.16 -6.90 -12.98
C GLU A 44 2.57 -7.14 -13.53
N ILE A 45 3.32 -6.07 -13.77
CA ILE A 45 4.70 -6.15 -14.24
C ILE A 45 5.59 -6.51 -13.05
N ASN A 46 6.27 -7.64 -13.16
CA ASN A 46 7.16 -8.14 -12.12
C ASN A 46 8.62 -7.75 -12.42
N PHE A 47 9.09 -6.69 -11.76
CA PHE A 47 10.47 -6.20 -11.86
C PHE A 47 11.44 -6.84 -10.88
N SER A 48 11.07 -7.97 -10.25
CA SER A 48 11.67 -8.36 -8.97
C SER A 48 11.94 -9.86 -8.81
N CYS A 49 12.19 -10.59 -9.91
CA CYS A 49 12.60 -11.99 -9.82
C CYS A 49 13.90 -12.13 -8.98
N PRO A 50 13.85 -12.84 -7.83
CA PRO A 50 14.98 -12.92 -6.90
C PRO A 50 16.12 -13.81 -7.40
N HIS A 51 15.87 -14.61 -8.43
CA HIS A 51 16.87 -15.44 -9.12
C HIS A 51 17.45 -14.71 -10.33
N GLY A 52 17.50 -13.38 -10.29
CA GLY A 52 17.83 -12.51 -11.41
C GLY A 52 18.88 -13.11 -12.34
N MET A 53 18.64 -12.97 -13.64
CA MET A 53 19.56 -13.36 -14.70
C MET A 53 20.32 -12.09 -15.11
N PRO A 54 21.35 -11.63 -14.35
CA PRO A 54 22.07 -10.40 -14.67
C PRO A 54 22.72 -10.46 -16.05
N GLU A 55 23.12 -11.66 -16.51
CA GLU A 55 23.55 -11.92 -17.89
C GLU A 55 22.53 -11.56 -18.98
N ARG A 56 21.24 -11.43 -18.64
CA ARG A 56 20.14 -11.11 -19.57
C ARG A 56 19.41 -9.82 -19.26
N ARG A 57 19.87 -9.04 -18.26
CA ARG A 57 19.19 -7.83 -17.76
C ARG A 57 17.73 -8.09 -17.36
N MET A 58 17.44 -9.28 -16.81
CA MET A 58 16.15 -9.65 -16.22
C MET A 58 16.35 -9.84 -14.72
N ASP A 59 16.21 -8.79 -13.92
CA ASP A 59 16.52 -8.90 -12.51
C ASP A 59 15.79 -7.88 -11.62
N ALA A 60 15.94 -8.09 -10.31
CA ALA A 60 15.61 -7.10 -9.29
C ALA A 60 16.40 -5.79 -9.43
N ALA A 61 17.45 -5.74 -10.26
CA ALA A 61 18.20 -4.52 -10.54
C ALA A 61 17.40 -3.59 -11.46
N VAL A 62 16.58 -4.10 -12.39
CA VAL A 62 15.56 -3.28 -13.08
C VAL A 62 14.62 -2.65 -12.06
N GLY A 63 14.11 -3.42 -11.09
CA GLY A 63 13.27 -2.89 -10.01
C GLY A 63 13.96 -1.91 -9.05
N GLN A 64 15.29 -1.74 -9.15
CA GLN A 64 16.10 -0.79 -8.38
C GLN A 64 16.59 0.40 -9.22
N ASP A 65 16.54 0.29 -10.56
CA ASP A 65 16.99 1.32 -11.49
C ASP A 65 15.78 2.09 -12.04
N CYS A 66 15.63 3.32 -11.57
CA CYS A 66 14.55 4.20 -11.98
C CYS A 66 14.56 4.51 -13.48
N ALA A 67 15.72 4.61 -14.13
CA ALA A 67 15.76 4.90 -15.57
C ALA A 67 15.24 3.72 -16.39
N LEU A 68 15.64 2.49 -16.02
CA LEU A 68 15.14 1.28 -16.67
C LEU A 68 13.64 1.08 -16.41
N LEU A 69 13.16 1.36 -15.19
CA LEU A 69 11.73 1.32 -14.87
C LEU A 69 10.93 2.30 -15.71
N GLU A 70 11.42 3.53 -15.88
CA GLU A 70 10.75 4.55 -16.68
C GLU A 70 10.58 4.08 -18.14
N GLU A 71 11.65 3.54 -18.73
CA GLU A 71 11.62 3.01 -20.09
C GLU A 71 10.65 1.82 -20.23
N VAL A 72 10.77 0.80 -19.37
CA VAL A 72 9.94 -0.41 -19.47
C VAL A 72 8.47 -0.10 -19.17
N CYS A 73 8.17 0.66 -18.12
CA CYS A 73 6.79 1.08 -17.83
C CYS A 73 6.22 1.89 -19.01
N GLY A 74 7.01 2.79 -19.61
CA GLY A 74 6.61 3.54 -20.79
C GLY A 74 6.29 2.65 -21.99
N TRP A 75 7.10 1.62 -22.26
CA TRP A 75 6.84 0.66 -23.35
C TRP A 75 5.57 -0.15 -23.09
N VAL A 76 5.38 -0.61 -21.85
CA VAL A 76 4.20 -1.41 -21.49
C VAL A 76 2.94 -0.57 -21.57
N ASN A 77 2.92 0.62 -20.97
CA ASN A 77 1.74 1.49 -20.97
C ASN A 77 1.37 2.00 -22.36
N ALA A 78 2.35 2.19 -23.26
CA ALA A 78 2.07 2.56 -24.64
C ALA A 78 1.28 1.48 -25.43
N LYS A 79 1.30 0.23 -24.95
CA LYS A 79 0.68 -0.92 -25.62
C LYS A 79 -0.47 -1.56 -24.83
N ALA A 80 -0.46 -1.42 -23.51
CA ALA A 80 -1.46 -1.99 -22.63
C ALA A 80 -2.85 -1.44 -22.95
N THR A 81 -3.86 -2.31 -22.84
CA THR A 81 -5.28 -1.97 -23.05
C THR A 81 -6.11 -2.12 -21.78
N VAL A 82 -5.44 -2.48 -20.69
CA VAL A 82 -5.97 -2.70 -19.34
C VAL A 82 -5.01 -2.06 -18.34
N PRO A 83 -5.46 -1.73 -17.12
CA PRO A 83 -4.61 -1.13 -16.12
C PRO A 83 -3.35 -1.93 -15.81
N VAL A 84 -2.27 -1.23 -15.53
CA VAL A 84 -0.95 -1.81 -15.32
C VAL A 84 -0.45 -1.52 -13.92
N TRP A 85 -0.15 -2.59 -13.17
CA TRP A 85 0.45 -2.52 -11.85
C TRP A 85 1.93 -2.86 -11.89
N ALA A 86 2.77 -2.10 -11.18
CA ALA A 86 4.19 -2.40 -11.06
C ALA A 86 4.51 -3.06 -9.71
N LYS A 87 5.12 -4.25 -9.72
CA LYS A 87 5.45 -5.00 -8.50
C LYS A 87 6.85 -4.68 -7.98
N MET A 88 6.88 -4.01 -6.83
CA MET A 88 8.09 -3.45 -6.23
C MET A 88 8.93 -4.50 -5.48
N THR A 89 10.25 -4.41 -5.65
CA THR A 89 11.21 -5.14 -4.82
C THR A 89 11.35 -4.45 -3.46
N PRO A 90 11.36 -5.20 -2.34
CA PRO A 90 11.67 -4.61 -1.03
C PRO A 90 13.17 -4.39 -0.81
N ASN A 91 14.02 -4.96 -1.68
CA ASN A 91 15.47 -5.00 -1.52
C ASN A 91 16.10 -3.69 -1.99
N ILE A 92 15.61 -2.56 -1.47
CA ILE A 92 16.02 -1.21 -1.87
C ILE A 92 15.98 -0.28 -0.65
N THR A 93 16.80 0.77 -0.66
CA THR A 93 16.83 1.79 0.39
C THR A 93 15.47 2.48 0.50
N ASP A 94 15.09 3.21 -0.55
CA ASP A 94 13.79 3.87 -0.64
C ASP A 94 12.95 3.22 -1.73
N ILE A 95 11.80 2.67 -1.34
CA ILE A 95 10.88 2.01 -2.29
C ILE A 95 9.96 3.02 -2.99
N THR A 96 9.88 4.26 -2.47
CA THR A 96 9.03 5.30 -3.02
C THR A 96 9.57 5.82 -4.34
N GLU A 97 10.90 5.81 -4.55
CA GLU A 97 11.54 6.22 -5.81
C GLU A 97 11.07 5.39 -7.02
N PRO A 98 11.25 4.05 -7.06
CA PRO A 98 10.79 3.25 -8.18
C PRO A 98 9.26 3.21 -8.31
N ALA A 99 8.53 3.28 -7.18
CA ALA A 99 7.06 3.34 -7.21
C ALA A 99 6.57 4.63 -7.87
N ARG A 100 7.13 5.78 -7.48
CA ARG A 100 6.82 7.09 -8.07
C ARG A 100 7.13 7.14 -9.56
N VAL A 101 8.28 6.60 -9.97
CA VAL A 101 8.65 6.52 -11.39
C VAL A 101 7.64 5.67 -12.15
N SER A 102 7.30 4.48 -11.65
CA SER A 102 6.33 3.59 -12.29
C SER A 102 4.98 4.29 -12.52
N LEU A 103 4.46 4.99 -11.51
CA LEU A 103 3.21 5.75 -11.61
C LEU A 103 3.33 6.91 -12.62
N LYS A 104 4.43 7.68 -12.59
CA LYS A 104 4.67 8.79 -13.55
C LYS A 104 4.82 8.29 -14.99
N SER A 105 5.29 7.07 -15.19
CA SER A 105 5.37 6.41 -16.50
C SER A 105 4.05 5.79 -16.96
N GLY A 106 2.95 5.99 -16.22
CA GLY A 106 1.58 5.66 -16.63
C GLY A 106 0.98 4.42 -15.97
N CYS A 107 1.67 3.75 -15.04
CA CYS A 107 1.08 2.63 -14.32
C CYS A 107 -0.03 3.13 -13.37
N GLU A 108 -1.19 2.46 -13.33
CA GLU A 108 -2.30 2.82 -12.44
C GLU A 108 -2.29 2.04 -11.11
N GLY A 109 -1.23 1.28 -10.83
CA GLY A 109 -1.08 0.70 -9.50
C GLY A 109 0.30 0.18 -9.15
N ILE A 110 0.47 -0.04 -7.85
CA ILE A 110 1.69 -0.56 -7.25
C ILE A 110 1.35 -1.81 -6.44
N SER A 111 2.10 -2.88 -6.65
CA SER A 111 2.06 -4.08 -5.82
C SER A 111 3.30 -4.11 -4.94
N ALA A 112 3.15 -4.12 -3.61
CA ALA A 112 4.27 -4.09 -2.68
C ALA A 112 4.07 -5.08 -1.53
N ILE A 113 4.95 -6.05 -1.29
CA ILE A 113 6.31 -6.23 -1.84
C ILE A 113 6.51 -7.61 -2.47
N ASN A 114 7.54 -7.73 -3.34
CA ASN A 114 8.09 -9.03 -3.74
C ASN A 114 9.01 -9.61 -2.64
N THR A 115 9.76 -10.65 -2.99
CA THR A 115 10.53 -11.50 -2.09
C THR A 115 11.73 -10.75 -1.51
N ILE A 116 11.94 -10.90 -0.20
CA ILE A 116 13.15 -10.42 0.47
C ILE A 116 14.27 -11.42 0.19
N MET A 117 15.44 -10.93 -0.22
CA MET A 117 16.59 -11.77 -0.50
C MET A 117 17.05 -12.54 0.76
N ARG A 118 17.81 -13.63 0.55
CA ARG A 118 18.43 -14.45 1.61
C ARG A 118 17.46 -15.30 2.43
N GLY A 119 16.31 -15.67 1.86
CA GLY A 119 15.43 -16.72 2.38
C GLY A 119 14.44 -16.27 3.47
N TYR A 120 14.39 -14.97 3.77
CA TYR A 120 13.41 -14.42 4.72
C TYR A 120 12.01 -14.47 4.08
N SER A 121 11.06 -15.15 4.74
CA SER A 121 9.75 -15.44 4.14
C SER A 121 8.62 -15.47 5.17
N TYR A 122 7.39 -15.54 4.67
CA TYR A 122 6.16 -15.67 5.45
C TYR A 122 5.95 -14.57 6.50
N LYS A 123 5.47 -14.89 7.70
CA LYS A 123 5.16 -13.91 8.77
C LYS A 123 6.35 -13.01 9.09
N ALA A 124 7.56 -13.53 8.92
CA ALA A 124 8.80 -12.80 9.19
C ALA A 124 8.91 -11.54 8.31
N VAL A 125 8.46 -11.59 7.05
CA VAL A 125 8.55 -10.43 6.13
C VAL A 125 7.52 -9.33 6.43
N ARG A 126 6.48 -9.62 7.21
CA ARG A 126 5.33 -8.72 7.38
C ARG A 126 5.72 -7.33 7.90
N PRO A 127 6.56 -7.16 8.95
CA PRO A 127 6.95 -5.83 9.41
C PRO A 127 7.64 -4.99 8.32
N ILE A 128 8.44 -5.64 7.46
CA ILE A 128 9.14 -4.98 6.35
C ILE A 128 8.12 -4.59 5.27
N ALA A 129 7.20 -5.51 4.92
CA ALA A 129 6.14 -5.24 3.95
C ALA A 129 5.25 -4.06 4.40
N LEU A 130 4.82 -4.04 5.66
CA LEU A 130 4.01 -2.96 6.22
C LEU A 130 4.74 -1.61 6.16
N ALA A 131 6.01 -1.57 6.53
CA ALA A 131 6.81 -0.34 6.45
C ALA A 131 6.94 0.18 5.01
N LYS A 132 7.17 -0.72 4.05
CA LYS A 132 7.29 -0.36 2.63
C LYS A 132 5.95 0.11 2.03
N VAL A 133 4.85 -0.59 2.34
CA VAL A 133 3.49 -0.21 1.92
C VAL A 133 3.09 1.14 2.49
N MET A 134 3.34 1.39 3.77
CA MET A 134 3.07 2.68 4.41
C MET A 134 3.81 3.83 3.72
N ASN A 135 5.10 3.68 3.42
CA ASN A 135 5.87 4.72 2.73
C ASN A 135 5.32 4.99 1.32
N ILE A 136 4.94 3.94 0.58
CA ILE A 136 4.33 4.10 -0.75
C ILE A 136 2.98 4.81 -0.62
N ALA A 137 2.14 4.43 0.34
CA ALA A 137 0.83 5.03 0.54
C ALA A 137 0.91 6.51 0.94
N GLN A 138 1.87 6.91 1.79
CA GLN A 138 2.12 8.31 2.10
C GLN A 138 2.55 9.09 0.85
N MET A 139 3.51 8.55 0.08
CA MET A 139 3.95 9.15 -1.17
C MET A 139 2.80 9.30 -2.18
N MET A 140 1.99 8.26 -2.36
CA MET A 140 0.82 8.29 -3.25
C MET A 140 -0.18 9.36 -2.82
N LYS A 141 -0.47 9.46 -1.52
CA LYS A 141 -1.38 10.47 -0.96
C LYS A 141 -0.88 11.90 -1.18
N ASP A 142 0.43 12.11 -1.10
CA ASP A 142 1.04 13.44 -1.21
C ASP A 142 1.25 13.87 -2.67
N GLU A 143 1.48 12.93 -3.58
CA GLU A 143 1.93 13.22 -4.95
C GLU A 143 0.91 12.86 -6.06
N PHE A 144 -0.11 12.04 -5.79
CA PHE A 144 -1.06 11.53 -6.78
C PHE A 144 -2.51 11.69 -6.32
N ASN A 145 -3.45 11.74 -7.27
CA ASN A 145 -4.86 11.70 -6.89
C ASN A 145 -5.25 10.28 -6.49
N GLU A 146 -6.03 10.17 -5.42
CA GLU A 146 -6.46 8.88 -4.86
C GLU A 146 -7.24 7.99 -5.84
N ASN A 147 -7.89 8.59 -6.85
CA ASN A 147 -8.65 7.85 -7.87
C ASN A 147 -7.81 7.44 -9.09
N ASP A 148 -6.58 7.94 -9.22
CA ASP A 148 -5.74 7.70 -10.40
C ASP A 148 -4.80 6.50 -10.20
N CYS A 149 -4.55 6.11 -8.95
CA CYS A 149 -3.60 5.05 -8.62
C CYS A 149 -4.06 4.17 -7.45
N SER A 150 -3.73 2.88 -7.52
CA SER A 150 -4.10 1.88 -6.51
C SER A 150 -2.88 1.19 -5.89
N LEU A 151 -3.01 0.74 -4.64
CA LEU A 151 -1.95 0.04 -3.91
C LEU A 151 -2.42 -1.35 -3.49
N SER A 152 -1.65 -2.38 -3.88
CA SER A 152 -1.86 -3.76 -3.45
C SER A 152 -0.78 -4.19 -2.45
N GLY A 153 -1.17 -4.39 -1.20
CA GLY A 153 -0.29 -4.83 -0.12
C GLY A 153 -0.04 -6.34 -0.13
N ILE A 154 1.21 -6.76 0.08
CA ILE A 154 1.66 -8.16 -0.03
C ILE A 154 2.83 -8.38 0.93
N GLY A 155 2.76 -9.44 1.74
CA GLY A 155 3.91 -9.92 2.51
C GLY A 155 3.55 -10.41 3.90
N GLY A 156 3.63 -11.73 4.11
CA GLY A 156 3.41 -12.33 5.43
C GLY A 156 1.98 -12.21 5.97
N VAL A 157 1.00 -12.06 5.07
CA VAL A 157 -0.43 -12.10 5.39
C VAL A 157 -0.83 -13.55 5.63
N GLU A 158 -1.35 -13.84 6.81
CA GLU A 158 -1.94 -15.15 7.15
C GLU A 158 -3.37 -15.00 7.66
N THR A 159 -3.68 -13.92 8.36
CA THR A 159 -4.99 -13.72 9.03
C THR A 159 -5.73 -12.49 8.48
N GLU A 160 -7.00 -12.37 8.84
CA GLU A 160 -7.83 -11.19 8.61
C GLU A 160 -7.23 -9.94 9.24
N TYR A 161 -6.66 -10.06 10.44
CA TYR A 161 -5.99 -8.95 11.12
C TYR A 161 -4.79 -8.47 10.29
N ASP A 162 -4.00 -9.40 9.76
CA ASP A 162 -2.88 -9.04 8.90
C ASP A 162 -3.36 -8.26 7.67
N ALA A 163 -4.44 -8.71 7.01
CA ALA A 163 -5.01 -8.03 5.86
C ALA A 163 -5.58 -6.64 6.22
N ALA A 164 -6.31 -6.54 7.34
CA ALA A 164 -6.86 -5.28 7.84
C ALA A 164 -5.77 -4.23 8.09
N VAL A 165 -4.61 -4.64 8.61
CA VAL A 165 -3.47 -3.72 8.82
C VAL A 165 -2.93 -3.19 7.49
N PHE A 166 -2.82 -4.00 6.43
CA PHE A 166 -2.42 -3.49 5.11
C PHE A 166 -3.41 -2.47 4.54
N ILE A 167 -4.72 -2.68 4.74
CA ILE A 167 -5.77 -1.75 4.30
C ILE A 167 -5.70 -0.45 5.12
N LEU A 168 -5.57 -0.53 6.45
CA LEU A 168 -5.38 0.62 7.34
C LEU A 168 -4.15 1.46 6.95
N LEU A 169 -3.12 0.84 6.37
CA LEU A 169 -1.92 1.50 5.84
C LEU A 169 -2.07 1.99 4.39
N GLY A 170 -3.27 1.93 3.80
CA GLY A 170 -3.59 2.55 2.51
C GLY A 170 -3.73 1.57 1.33
N SER A 171 -3.63 0.26 1.54
CA SER A 171 -3.81 -0.71 0.45
C SER A 171 -5.29 -0.78 0.02
N ASN A 172 -5.55 -0.69 -1.29
CA ASN A 172 -6.83 -0.99 -1.92
C ASN A 172 -7.12 -2.50 -1.94
N THR A 173 -6.08 -3.31 -2.13
CA THR A 173 -6.17 -4.78 -2.17
C THR A 173 -5.04 -5.42 -1.37
N VAL A 174 -5.24 -6.68 -0.96
CA VAL A 174 -4.20 -7.46 -0.26
C VAL A 174 -4.00 -8.77 -0.98
N GLN A 175 -2.74 -9.11 -1.33
CA GLN A 175 -2.41 -10.41 -1.93
C GLN A 175 -1.82 -11.36 -0.89
N VAL A 176 -2.14 -12.64 -1.03
CA VAL A 176 -1.69 -13.70 -0.12
C VAL A 176 -1.06 -14.83 -0.93
N CYS A 177 0.14 -15.25 -0.53
CA CYS A 177 0.86 -16.36 -1.17
C CYS A 177 1.15 -17.46 -0.14
N THR A 178 2.17 -17.28 0.72
CA THR A 178 2.62 -18.32 1.64
C THR A 178 1.55 -18.76 2.65
N GLY A 179 0.68 -17.86 3.12
CA GLY A 179 -0.44 -18.24 3.99
C GLY A 179 -1.37 -19.27 3.32
N VAL A 180 -1.68 -19.07 2.03
CA VAL A 180 -2.47 -20.03 1.23
C VAL A 180 -1.68 -21.31 0.95
N MET A 181 -0.36 -21.23 0.76
CA MET A 181 0.48 -22.43 0.58
C MET A 181 0.48 -23.32 1.84
N VAL A 182 0.44 -22.72 3.03
CA VAL A 182 0.45 -23.43 4.31
C VAL A 182 -0.93 -24.03 4.61
N HIS A 183 -2.01 -23.28 4.37
CA HIS A 183 -3.37 -23.64 4.82
C HIS A 183 -4.29 -24.16 3.70
N GLY A 184 -3.83 -24.12 2.44
CA GLY A 184 -4.59 -24.53 1.25
C GLY A 184 -5.49 -23.43 0.68
N TYR A 185 -5.99 -23.62 -0.55
CA TYR A 185 -6.80 -22.63 -1.28
C TYR A 185 -8.09 -22.22 -0.56
N GLY A 186 -8.67 -23.11 0.25
CA GLY A 186 -9.88 -22.83 1.04
C GLY A 186 -9.69 -21.69 2.05
N HIS A 187 -8.45 -21.42 2.46
CA HIS A 187 -8.09 -20.37 3.41
C HIS A 187 -8.51 -18.97 2.94
N VAL A 188 -8.54 -18.72 1.63
CA VAL A 188 -8.97 -17.42 1.08
C VAL A 188 -10.42 -17.10 1.48
N LYS A 189 -11.31 -18.10 1.52
CA LYS A 189 -12.71 -17.89 1.93
C LYS A 189 -12.81 -17.55 3.41
N ILE A 190 -11.97 -18.18 4.24
CA ILE A 190 -11.90 -17.91 5.68
C ILE A 190 -11.43 -16.46 5.89
N LEU A 191 -10.34 -16.05 5.23
CA LEU A 191 -9.82 -14.68 5.30
C LEU A 191 -10.87 -13.63 4.92
N CYS A 192 -11.62 -13.86 3.84
CA CYS A 192 -12.67 -12.93 3.43
C CYS A 192 -13.81 -12.84 4.46
N ALA A 193 -14.24 -13.97 5.03
CA ALA A 193 -15.31 -14.00 6.03
C ALA A 193 -14.88 -13.32 7.34
N GLU A 194 -13.68 -13.64 7.82
CA GLU A 194 -13.13 -13.06 9.04
C GLU A 194 -12.85 -11.56 8.89
N LEU A 195 -12.41 -11.10 7.70
CA LEU A 195 -12.26 -9.66 7.42
C LEU A 195 -13.62 -8.94 7.42
N GLN A 196 -14.69 -9.57 6.92
CA GLN A 196 -16.04 -9.01 7.03
C GLN A 196 -16.51 -8.92 8.49
N ASP A 197 -16.15 -9.89 9.33
CA ASP A 197 -16.48 -9.86 10.75
C ASP A 197 -15.69 -8.78 11.49
N PHE A 198 -14.41 -8.57 11.16
CA PHE A 198 -13.63 -7.42 11.60
C PHE A 198 -14.33 -6.10 11.23
N MET A 199 -14.78 -5.95 9.98
CA MET A 199 -15.50 -4.76 9.53
C MET A 199 -16.80 -4.53 10.34
N LYS A 200 -17.59 -5.58 10.59
CA LYS A 200 -18.81 -5.49 11.42
C LYS A 200 -18.50 -5.06 12.84
N GLN A 201 -17.45 -5.61 13.46
CA GLN A 201 -17.04 -5.27 14.83
C GLN A 201 -16.68 -3.78 14.96
N HIS A 202 -16.15 -3.19 13.90
CA HIS A 202 -15.74 -1.78 13.85
C HIS A 202 -16.77 -0.84 13.20
N ASN A 203 -17.96 -1.34 12.84
CA ASN A 203 -19.01 -0.60 12.13
C ASN A 203 -18.57 -0.04 10.76
N PHE A 204 -17.68 -0.73 10.06
CA PHE A 204 -17.31 -0.41 8.67
C PHE A 204 -18.26 -1.10 7.70
N SER A 205 -18.82 -0.33 6.77
CA SER A 205 -19.66 -0.80 5.67
C SER A 205 -18.82 -1.15 4.44
N THR A 206 -17.73 -0.44 4.20
CA THR A 206 -16.83 -0.66 3.07
C THR A 206 -15.36 -0.60 3.50
N ILE A 207 -14.46 -1.13 2.67
CA ILE A 207 -13.01 -1.00 2.92
C ILE A 207 -12.54 0.46 2.92
N GLU A 208 -13.24 1.32 2.18
CA GLU A 208 -12.93 2.76 2.08
C GLU A 208 -13.17 3.50 3.40
N ASP A 209 -14.02 2.96 4.28
CA ASP A 209 -14.31 3.56 5.59
C ASP A 209 -13.07 3.56 6.50
N PHE A 210 -12.10 2.68 6.24
CA PHE A 210 -10.89 2.53 7.06
C PHE A 210 -9.58 2.47 6.27
N ARG A 211 -9.62 2.41 4.93
CA ARG A 211 -8.42 2.43 4.09
C ARG A 211 -7.59 3.67 4.39
N GLY A 212 -6.31 3.48 4.68
CA GLY A 212 -5.36 4.57 4.95
C GLY A 212 -5.62 5.34 6.25
N HIS A 213 -6.59 4.94 7.09
CA HIS A 213 -6.91 5.66 8.32
C HIS A 213 -5.70 5.80 9.26
N SER A 214 -4.80 4.82 9.26
CA SER A 214 -3.60 4.85 10.10
C SER A 214 -2.51 5.81 9.60
N LEU A 215 -2.56 6.25 8.33
CA LEU A 215 -1.52 7.10 7.73
C LEU A 215 -1.31 8.43 8.47
N GLN A 216 -2.38 8.95 9.10
CA GLN A 216 -2.33 10.21 9.86
C GLN A 216 -1.43 10.15 11.11
N TYR A 217 -1.16 8.95 11.62
CA TYR A 217 -0.38 8.74 12.84
C TYR A 217 1.13 8.58 12.57
N PHE A 218 1.52 8.43 11.30
CA PHE A 218 2.93 8.29 10.94
C PHE A 218 3.53 9.65 10.64
N THR A 219 4.50 10.03 11.46
CA THR A 219 5.28 11.25 11.29
C THR A 219 6.71 11.07 11.80
N THR A 220 7.58 12.02 11.50
CA THR A 220 8.94 12.06 12.02
C THR A 220 8.94 12.48 13.49
N HIS A 221 9.96 12.06 14.25
CA HIS A 221 10.12 12.49 15.63
C HIS A 221 10.22 14.02 15.77
N THR A 222 10.90 14.67 14.82
CA THR A 222 11.03 16.13 14.76
C THR A 222 9.66 16.81 14.62
N ASP A 223 8.82 16.32 13.72
CA ASP A 223 7.46 16.85 13.55
C ASP A 223 6.57 16.56 14.76
N LEU A 224 6.69 15.38 15.38
CA LEU A 224 5.95 15.06 16.61
C LEU A 224 6.27 16.04 17.75
N VAL A 225 7.55 16.37 17.95
CA VAL A 225 7.99 17.36 18.95
C VAL A 225 7.41 18.75 18.64
N LYS A 226 7.36 19.13 17.35
CA LYS A 226 6.74 20.39 16.92
C LYS A 226 5.24 20.42 17.23
N ARG A 227 4.49 19.40 16.81
CA ARG A 227 3.06 19.25 17.11
C ARG A 227 2.77 19.30 18.61
N GLN A 228 3.63 18.67 19.43
CA GLN A 228 3.48 18.70 20.88
C GLN A 228 3.65 20.12 21.44
N LYS A 229 4.63 20.89 20.96
CA LYS A 229 4.83 22.29 21.36
C LYS A 229 3.63 23.14 20.96
N GLU A 230 3.17 23.02 19.72
CA GLU A 230 1.99 23.75 19.21
C GLU A 230 0.74 23.43 20.01
N ALA A 231 0.48 22.16 20.33
CA ALA A 231 -0.66 21.74 21.15
C ALA A 231 -0.58 22.30 22.59
N ILE A 232 0.62 22.39 23.17
CA ILE A 232 0.81 23.03 24.48
C ILE A 232 0.55 24.54 24.40
N GLU A 233 1.00 25.21 23.34
CA GLU A 233 0.76 26.64 23.13
C GLU A 233 -0.72 26.95 22.90
N GLN A 234 -1.41 26.15 22.08
CA GLN A 234 -2.86 26.25 21.86
C GLN A 234 -3.63 26.06 23.17
N ARG A 235 -3.33 25.01 23.95
CA ARG A 235 -3.94 24.80 25.27
C ARG A 235 -3.71 25.97 26.21
N LYS A 236 -2.53 26.59 26.18
CA LYS A 236 -2.23 27.80 26.98
C LYS A 236 -3.03 29.02 26.50
N ALA A 237 -3.22 29.17 25.19
CA ALA A 237 -3.99 30.27 24.60
C ALA A 237 -5.51 30.12 24.83
N GLU A 238 -6.02 28.88 24.80
CA GLU A 238 -7.44 28.56 25.03
C GLU A 238 -7.82 28.57 26.51
N ARG A 239 -6.84 28.40 27.41
CA ARG A 239 -7.06 28.45 28.86
C ARG A 239 -7.59 29.83 29.26
N ARG A 240 -8.91 29.97 29.29
CA ARG A 240 -9.63 31.06 29.95
C ARG A 240 -9.65 30.77 31.43
N GLY A 241 -8.70 31.38 32.12
CA GLY A 241 -8.52 31.32 33.56
C GLY A 241 -7.36 32.22 33.96
N LEU A 242 -7.22 32.46 35.26
CA LEU A 242 -6.26 33.42 35.80
C LEU A 242 -4.83 33.11 35.35
N LYS A 243 -4.11 34.14 34.88
CA LYS A 243 -2.72 34.02 34.43
C LYS A 243 -1.76 33.74 35.58
N SER A 244 -2.14 34.11 36.80
CA SER A 244 -1.41 33.89 38.04
C SER A 244 -2.38 33.87 39.23
N ASP A 245 -2.04 33.14 40.30
CA ASP A 245 -2.75 33.18 41.59
C ASP A 245 -2.86 34.61 42.18
N LYS A 246 -2.02 35.55 41.71
CA LYS A 246 -2.07 36.97 42.10
C LYS A 246 -3.24 37.74 41.48
N ASP A 247 -3.82 37.24 40.41
CA ASP A 247 -4.97 37.86 39.74
C ASP A 247 -6.30 37.44 40.40
N TRP A 248 -6.23 36.60 41.45
CA TRP A 248 -7.38 36.01 42.11
C TRP A 248 -8.07 37.04 42.99
N THR A 249 -9.34 37.36 42.68
CA THR A 249 -10.18 38.23 43.51
C THR A 249 -11.27 37.40 44.17
N GLY A 250 -11.54 37.64 45.46
CA GLY A 250 -12.43 36.81 46.29
C GLY A 250 -13.86 36.65 45.73
N ASP A 251 -14.35 37.63 44.97
CA ASP A 251 -15.69 37.60 44.36
C ASP A 251 -15.77 36.76 43.06
N GLY A 252 -14.63 36.35 42.49
CA GLY A 252 -14.57 35.51 41.28
C GLY A 252 -14.75 34.01 41.52
N PHE A 253 -14.78 33.58 42.79
CA PHE A 253 -14.78 32.18 43.22
C PHE A 253 -15.87 31.33 42.55
N VAL A 254 -17.10 31.82 42.51
CA VAL A 254 -18.25 31.04 42.00
C VAL A 254 -18.20 30.89 40.48
N LYS A 255 -17.87 31.97 39.76
CA LYS A 255 -17.82 31.98 38.28
C LYS A 255 -16.67 31.13 37.72
N GLU A 256 -15.50 31.16 38.35
CA GLU A 256 -14.33 30.42 37.89
C GLU A 256 -14.39 28.93 38.27
N THR A 257 -15.04 28.60 39.38
CA THR A 257 -15.26 27.18 39.74
C THR A 257 -16.28 26.54 38.79
N GLU A 258 -17.33 27.26 38.39
CA GLU A 258 -18.32 26.78 37.42
C GLU A 258 -17.73 26.54 36.02
N SER A 259 -16.74 27.34 35.59
CA SER A 259 -16.06 27.16 34.30
C SER A 259 -15.07 25.98 34.27
N MET A 260 -14.64 25.49 35.43
CA MET A 260 -13.69 24.37 35.57
C MET A 260 -14.36 22.99 35.68
N VAL A 261 -15.68 22.93 35.91
CA VAL A 261 -16.42 21.68 36.20
C VAL A 261 -17.20 21.17 34.97
N SER A 262 -17.23 21.91 33.85
CA SER A 262 -17.78 21.39 32.60
C SER A 262 -16.71 20.63 31.80
N ASN A 263 -16.52 19.35 32.14
CA ASN A 263 -16.01 18.31 31.25
C ASN A 263 -16.73 17.01 31.54
#